data_AF-A0A7S3BBL1-F1
#
_entry.id   AF-A0A7S3BBL1-F1
#
_cell.length_a   1.000
_cell.length_b   1.000
_cell.length_c   1.000
_cell.angle_alpha   90.00
_cell.angle_beta   90.00
_cell.angle_gamma   90.00
#
_symmetry.space_group_name_H-M   'P 1'
#
loop_
_entity.id
_entity.type
_entity.pdbx_description
1 polymer ?
#
loop_
_entity_poly.entity_id
_entity_poly.type
_entity_poly.pdbx_seq_one_letter_code
_entity_poly.pdbx_strand_id
1 'polypeptide(L)'
;TFDDAIKPLIALRGIGPATASAILSWASDDWPFMSDEALLATGERTYTLKRLEALHASLGELAGKWGMSASDAEKVLYALANGDGDADGGAEGETEGAPAKKKTR
;
A
#
# COMPACT_ATOMS: atom_id res chain seq x y z
N THR A 1 18.05 4.34 -6.68
CA THR A 1 17.00 5.00 -7.50
C THR A 1 15.74 4.14 -7.49
N PHE A 2 14.62 4.58 -8.08
CA PHE A 2 13.38 3.77 -8.13
C PHE A 2 13.65 2.36 -8.67
N ASP A 3 14.35 2.29 -9.79
CA ASP A 3 14.71 1.03 -10.46
C ASP A 3 15.59 0.11 -9.60
N ASP A 4 16.59 0.66 -8.93
CA ASP A 4 17.54 -0.12 -8.11
C ASP A 4 16.84 -0.79 -6.92
N ALA A 5 15.80 -0.15 -6.38
CA ALA A 5 15.03 -0.68 -5.26
C ALA A 5 14.04 -1.75 -5.71
N ILE A 6 13.37 -1.55 -6.86
CA ILE A 6 12.21 -2.36 -7.23
C ILE A 6 12.53 -3.54 -8.15
N LYS A 7 13.49 -3.39 -9.07
CA LYS A 7 13.83 -4.45 -10.04
C LYS A 7 14.28 -5.75 -9.38
N PRO A 8 15.12 -5.73 -8.32
CA PRO A 8 15.51 -6.95 -7.62
C PRO A 8 14.31 -7.68 -6.99
N LEU A 9 13.32 -6.94 -6.47
CA LEU A 9 12.13 -7.51 -5.85
C LEU A 9 11.21 -8.16 -6.88
N ILE A 10 10.93 -7.47 -7.99
CA ILE A 10 10.04 -7.98 -9.05
C ILE A 10 10.66 -9.19 -9.80
N ALA A 11 11.98 -9.34 -9.76
CA ALA A 11 12.65 -10.53 -10.30
C ALA A 11 12.33 -11.81 -9.50
N LEU A 12 11.84 -11.69 -8.26
CA LEU A 12 11.46 -12.83 -7.43
C LEU A 12 10.11 -13.40 -7.85
N ARG A 13 10.04 -14.73 -7.96
CA ARG A 13 8.81 -15.42 -8.35
C ARG A 13 7.67 -15.11 -7.37
N GLY A 14 6.56 -14.61 -7.91
CA GLY A 14 5.36 -14.29 -7.13
C GLY A 14 5.35 -12.86 -6.56
N ILE A 15 6.38 -12.05 -6.81
CA ILE A 15 6.42 -10.64 -6.40
C ILE A 15 6.13 -9.75 -7.61
N GLY A 16 4.93 -9.18 -7.64
CA GLY A 16 4.55 -8.15 -8.61
C GLY A 16 4.82 -6.72 -8.08
N PRO A 17 4.50 -5.67 -8.85
CA PRO A 17 4.68 -4.28 -8.44
C PRO A 17 4.01 -3.96 -7.09
N ALA A 18 2.77 -4.42 -6.88
CA ALA A 18 2.04 -4.19 -5.62
C ALA A 18 2.77 -4.81 -4.42
N THR A 19 3.15 -6.09 -4.52
CA THR A 19 3.86 -6.79 -3.44
C THR A 19 5.25 -6.18 -3.19
N ALA A 20 5.97 -5.80 -4.25
CA ALA A 20 7.26 -5.12 -4.11
C ALA A 20 7.10 -3.75 -3.41
N SER A 21 6.08 -2.97 -3.80
CA SER A 21 5.76 -1.68 -3.16
C SER A 21 5.45 -1.83 -1.69
N ALA A 22 4.63 -2.82 -1.32
CA ALA A 22 4.28 -3.09 0.07
C ALA A 22 5.50 -3.47 0.93
N ILE A 23 6.45 -4.23 0.37
CA ILE A 23 7.72 -4.54 1.05
C ILE A 23 8.56 -3.26 1.23
N LEU A 24 8.67 -2.45 0.18
CA LEU A 24 9.47 -1.23 0.21
C LEU A 24 8.88 -0.17 1.15
N SER A 25 7.56 0.01 1.19
CA SER A 25 6.90 0.96 2.09
C SER A 25 7.01 0.56 3.56
N TRP A 26 7.11 -0.74 3.86
CA TRP A 26 7.45 -1.21 5.20
C TRP A 26 8.90 -0.89 5.58
N ALA A 27 9.82 -0.93 4.61
CA ALA A 27 11.24 -0.68 4.84
C ALA A 27 11.62 0.82 4.84
N SER A 28 10.83 1.68 4.19
CA SER A 28 11.11 3.10 4.01
C SER A 28 9.82 3.90 3.79
N ASP A 29 9.63 4.96 4.57
CA ASP A 29 8.47 5.85 4.46
C ASP A 29 8.44 6.71 3.18
N ASP A 30 9.54 6.72 2.41
CA ASP A 30 9.61 7.38 1.12
C ASP A 30 8.92 6.59 0.00
N TRP A 31 8.58 5.32 0.26
CA TRP A 31 7.92 4.46 -0.70
C TRP A 31 6.42 4.36 -0.45
N PRO A 32 5.59 4.46 -1.51
CA PRO A 32 4.17 4.23 -1.39
C PRO A 32 3.86 2.75 -1.15
N PHE A 33 2.77 2.47 -0.45
CA PHE A 33 2.25 1.09 -0.30
C PHE A 33 1.51 0.63 -1.57
N MET A 34 1.08 1.56 -2.42
CA MET A 34 0.28 1.30 -3.63
C MET A 34 -1.15 0.83 -3.30
N SER A 35 -1.76 1.44 -2.28
CA SER A 35 -3.18 1.25 -1.92
C SER A 35 -4.13 1.64 -3.05
N ASP A 36 -5.33 1.06 -3.00
CA ASP A 36 -6.37 1.25 -4.01
C ASP A 36 -6.88 2.69 -4.01
N GLU A 37 -7.03 3.26 -2.83
CA GLU A 37 -7.43 4.64 -2.58
C GLU A 37 -6.42 5.61 -3.21
N ALA A 38 -5.13 5.36 -3.03
CA ALA A 38 -4.08 6.19 -3.63
C ALA A 38 -4.01 6.02 -5.16
N LEU A 39 -4.22 4.81 -5.66
CA LEU A 39 -4.30 4.54 -7.10
C LEU A 39 -5.54 5.20 -7.74
N LEU A 40 -6.67 5.24 -7.04
CA LEU A 40 -7.88 5.92 -7.52
C LEU A 40 -7.75 7.44 -7.43
N ALA A 41 -7.20 7.96 -6.34
CA ALA A 41 -6.99 9.39 -6.15
C ALA A 41 -6.03 10.00 -7.20
N THR A 42 -5.11 9.19 -7.73
CA THR A 42 -4.13 9.61 -8.74
C THR A 42 -4.44 9.08 -10.14
N GLY A 43 -5.61 8.43 -10.36
CA GLY A 43 -5.98 7.85 -11.65
C GLY A 43 -6.71 6.50 -11.56
N GLU A 44 -6.23 5.49 -12.31
CA GLU A 44 -6.87 4.17 -12.40
C GLU A 44 -6.27 3.15 -11.43
N ARG A 45 -7.11 2.22 -10.95
CA ARG A 45 -6.75 1.08 -10.09
C ARG A 45 -6.06 -0.03 -10.89
N THR A 46 -4.82 0.21 -11.30
CA THR A 46 -3.97 -0.76 -12.03
C THR A 46 -2.63 -0.97 -11.32
N TYR A 47 -2.15 -2.22 -11.28
CA TYR A 47 -0.94 -2.60 -10.52
C TYR A 47 0.24 -2.90 -11.43
N THR A 48 0.56 -1.94 -12.30
CA THR A 48 1.71 -2.04 -13.22
C THR A 48 2.93 -1.31 -12.66
N LEU A 49 4.13 -1.68 -13.09
CA LEU A 49 5.36 -1.00 -12.67
C LEU A 49 5.35 0.48 -13.06
N LYS A 50 4.89 0.80 -14.27
CA LYS A 50 4.73 2.18 -14.73
C LYS A 50 3.76 2.96 -13.84
N ARG A 51 2.68 2.31 -13.39
CA ARG A 51 1.71 2.95 -12.51
C ARG A 51 2.31 3.26 -11.14
N LEU A 52 3.09 2.33 -10.61
CA LEU A 52 3.80 2.52 -9.34
C LEU A 52 4.85 3.63 -9.42
N GLU A 53 5.61 3.71 -10.53
CA GLU A 53 6.57 4.80 -10.75
C GLU A 53 5.88 6.17 -10.74
N ALA A 54 4.75 6.29 -11.45
CA ALA A 54 3.95 7.51 -11.47
C ALA A 54 3.36 7.85 -10.09
N LEU A 55 2.93 6.84 -9.33
CA LEU A 55 2.41 7.01 -7.97
C LEU A 55 3.50 7.49 -7.02
N HIS A 56 4.69 6.87 -7.05
CA HIS A 56 5.84 7.25 -6.24
C HIS A 56 6.25 8.71 -6.51
N ALA A 57 6.28 9.13 -7.77
CA ALA A 57 6.54 10.52 -8.12
C ALA A 57 5.44 11.47 -7.60
N SER A 58 4.17 11.13 -7.82
CA SER A 58 3.02 11.96 -7.43
C SER A 58 2.92 12.13 -5.91
N LEU A 59 3.13 11.05 -5.15
CA LEU A 59 3.14 11.09 -3.70
C LEU A 59 4.38 11.78 -3.16
N GLY A 60 5.56 11.62 -3.78
CA GLY A 60 6.75 12.39 -3.40
C GLY A 60 6.55 13.90 -3.54
N GLU A 61 5.90 14.35 -4.62
CA GLU A 61 5.54 15.77 -4.79
C GLU A 61 4.53 16.25 -3.75
N LEU A 62 3.51 15.44 -3.45
CA LEU A 62 2.46 15.77 -2.48
C LEU A 62 3.03 15.83 -1.05
N ALA A 63 3.82 14.82 -0.69
CA ALA A 63 4.56 14.74 0.56
C ALA A 63 5.47 15.96 0.76
N GLY A 64 6.20 16.37 -0.29
CA GLY A 64 7.02 17.59 -0.26
C GLY A 64 6.22 18.87 -0.02
N LYS A 65 5.02 18.99 -0.61
CA LYS A 65 4.11 20.13 -0.37
C LYS A 65 3.55 20.15 1.04
N TRP A 66 3.30 18.98 1.62
CA TRP A 66 2.71 18.83 2.95
C TRP A 66 3.74 18.72 4.08
N GLY A 67 5.02 18.63 3.76
CA GLY A 67 6.08 18.46 4.77
C GLY A 67 6.01 17.13 5.52
N MET A 68 5.58 16.06 4.83
CA MET A 68 5.47 14.71 5.40
C MET A 68 6.13 13.68 4.48
N SER A 69 6.08 12.39 4.87
CA SER A 69 6.58 11.28 4.06
C SER A 69 5.60 10.87 2.96
N ALA A 70 6.05 10.12 1.95
CA ALA A 70 5.17 9.59 0.91
C ALA A 70 4.16 8.59 1.48
N SER A 71 4.60 7.76 2.44
CA SER A 71 3.77 6.83 3.20
C SER A 71 2.66 7.56 3.98
N ASP A 72 2.97 8.69 4.64
CA ASP A 72 1.95 9.46 5.36
C ASP A 72 0.99 10.19 4.42
N ALA A 73 1.48 10.74 3.31
CA ALA A 73 0.62 11.30 2.28
C ALA A 73 -0.37 10.25 1.74
N GLU A 74 0.08 9.01 1.57
CA GLU A 74 -0.79 7.90 1.18
C GLU A 74 -1.85 7.57 2.24
N LYS A 75 -1.46 7.48 3.53
CA LYS A 75 -2.41 7.26 4.64
C LYS A 75 -3.47 8.36 4.73
N VAL A 76 -3.11 9.61 4.44
CA VAL A 76 -4.06 10.71 4.35
C VAL A 76 -5.06 10.49 3.22
N LEU A 77 -4.61 10.06 2.03
CA LEU A 77 -5.53 9.73 0.93
C LEU A 77 -6.48 8.58 1.31
N TYR A 78 -5.97 7.55 1.99
CA TYR A 78 -6.79 6.47 2.52
C TYR A 78 -7.84 6.99 3.52
N ALA A 79 -7.42 7.81 4.49
CA ALA A 79 -8.30 8.37 5.49
C ALA A 79 -9.37 9.28 4.88
N LEU A 80 -9.05 10.03 3.82
CA LEU A 80 -10.02 10.87 3.09
C LEU A 80 -11.01 10.02 2.30
N ALA A 81 -10.56 8.92 1.69
CA ALA A 81 -11.44 8.03 0.93
C ALA A 81 -12.42 7.26 1.82
N ASN A 82 -12.03 6.97 3.07
CA ASN A 82 -12.80 6.15 4.01
C ASN A 82 -13.39 6.93 5.20
N GLY A 83 -13.07 8.22 5.35
CA GLY A 83 -13.41 9.05 6.52
C GLY A 83 -14.81 9.68 6.51
N ASP A 84 -15.59 9.47 5.45
CA ASP A 84 -17.01 9.91 5.38
C ASP A 84 -18.00 8.87 5.97
N GLY A 85 -17.49 7.80 6.61
CA GLY A 85 -18.27 6.85 7.40
C GLY A 85 -17.64 6.63 8.76
N ASP A 86 -18.46 6.72 9.81
CA ASP A 86 -18.17 6.48 11.23
C ASP A 86 -16.83 5.79 11.54
N ALA A 87 -16.04 6.47 12.38
CA ALA A 87 -14.90 5.90 13.08
C ALA A 87 -15.34 4.76 14.02
N ASP A 88 -15.64 3.58 13.47
CA ASP A 88 -15.59 2.33 14.22
C ASP A 88 -14.17 1.79 14.12
N GLY A 89 -13.36 2.17 15.10
CA GLY A 89 -12.00 1.68 15.28
C GLY A 89 -12.02 0.19 15.59
N GLY A 90 -11.97 -0.64 14.56
CA GLY A 90 -11.66 -2.06 14.65
C GLY A 90 -10.20 -2.29 15.02
N ALA A 91 -9.84 -1.96 16.26
CA ALA A 91 -8.68 -2.53 16.92
C ALA A 91 -9.08 -3.91 17.45
N GLU A 92 -8.81 -4.97 16.68
CA GLU A 92 -8.73 -6.32 17.25
C GLU A 92 -7.36 -6.90 16.98
N GLY A 93 -6.56 -6.90 18.04
CA GLY A 93 -5.34 -7.68 18.15
C GLY A 93 -5.63 -9.18 18.26
N GLU A 94 -4.57 -9.93 17.97
CA GLU A 94 -4.47 -11.39 17.97
C GLU A 94 -4.99 -12.05 19.27
N THR A 95 -5.62 -13.22 19.16
CA THR A 95 -5.06 -14.51 19.64
C THR A 95 -6.01 -15.71 19.41
N GLU A 96 -5.40 -16.77 18.87
CA GLU A 96 -5.58 -18.21 19.18
C GLU A 96 -6.97 -18.86 19.25
N GLY A 97 -7.17 -19.92 18.45
CA GLY A 97 -8.15 -20.96 18.75
C GLY A 97 -8.59 -21.80 17.55
N ALA A 98 -7.77 -22.77 17.13
CA ALA A 98 -8.29 -23.89 16.34
C ALA A 98 -9.31 -24.68 17.17
N PRO A 99 -10.38 -25.20 16.55
CA PRO A 99 -10.64 -26.62 16.74
C PRO A 99 -11.01 -27.38 15.45
N ALA A 100 -10.70 -28.67 15.52
CA ALA A 100 -10.75 -29.66 14.47
C ALA A 100 -12.16 -30.09 14.03
N LYS A 101 -12.23 -30.46 12.74
CA LYS A 101 -13.04 -31.50 12.06
C LYS A 101 -14.50 -31.72 12.50
N LYS A 102 -15.41 -31.70 11.51
CA LYS A 102 -16.40 -32.77 11.30
C LYS A 102 -16.75 -32.95 9.82
N LYS A 103 -16.56 -34.19 9.34
CA LYS A 103 -17.09 -34.73 8.09
C LYS A 103 -18.62 -34.87 8.21
N THR A 104 -19.33 -34.55 7.14
CA THR A 104 -20.74 -34.91 6.92
C THR A 104 -20.86 -35.16 5.42
N ARG A 105 -20.74 -36.40 4.94
CA ARG A 105 -21.68 -37.52 4.85
C ARG A 105 -22.20 -37.61 3.42
#